data_AF-A0A7T6VL14-F1
#
_entry.id   AF-A0A7T6VL14-F1
#
_cell.length_a   1.000
_cell.length_b   1.000
_cell.length_c   1.000
_cell.angle_alpha   90.00
_cell.angle_beta   90.00
_cell.angle_gamma   90.00
#
_symmetry.space_group_name_H-M   'P 1'
#
loop_
_entity.id
_entity.type
_entity.pdbx_description
1 polymer ?
#
loop_
_entity_poly.entity_id
_entity_poly.type
_entity_poly.pdbx_seq_one_letter_code
_entity_poly.pdbx_strand_id
1 'polypeptide(L)'
;MFDTCLRLWDLVPDGGPILTACGGVLPNAWHARPAMLKIATCDEARRVMLVANAAQLDLRRLLQWILAWAGLSASWLMEDEQSPDTRLQVAALAATALGA
;
A
#
# COMPACT_ATOMS: atom_id res chain seq x y z
N MET A 1 -3.99 6.34 -17.15
CA MET A 1 -3.82 5.83 -15.76
C MET A 1 -4.43 6.80 -14.75
N PHE A 2 -4.07 8.08 -14.80
CA PHE A 2 -4.58 9.11 -13.89
C PHE A 2 -5.94 9.68 -14.31
N ASP A 3 -6.33 9.51 -15.57
CA ASP A 3 -7.47 10.17 -16.22
C ASP A 3 -8.79 9.98 -15.48
N THR A 4 -9.04 8.78 -14.96
CA THR A 4 -10.26 8.48 -14.19
C THR A 4 -10.32 9.31 -12.92
N CYS A 5 -9.24 9.32 -12.12
CA CYS A 5 -9.19 10.09 -10.88
C CYS A 5 -9.16 11.60 -11.14
N LEU A 6 -8.43 12.05 -12.16
CA LEU A 6 -8.40 13.46 -12.56
C LEU A 6 -9.81 14.00 -12.84
N ARG A 7 -10.62 13.23 -13.57
CA ARG A 7 -12.02 13.60 -13.84
C ARG A 7 -12.91 13.48 -12.61
N LEU A 8 -12.83 12.38 -11.87
CA LEU A 8 -13.71 12.13 -10.73
C LEU A 8 -13.49 13.12 -9.59
N TRP A 9 -12.25 13.60 -9.41
CA TRP A 9 -11.85 14.46 -8.29
C TRP A 9 -11.59 15.90 -8.72
N ASP A 10 -11.92 16.25 -9.97
CA ASP A 10 -11.75 17.59 -10.54
C ASP A 10 -10.34 18.17 -10.33
N LEU A 11 -9.33 17.35 -10.65
CA LEU A 11 -7.92 17.69 -10.47
C LEU A 11 -7.33 18.24 -11.76
N VAL A 12 -6.53 19.29 -11.65
CA VAL A 12 -5.81 19.88 -12.79
C VAL A 12 -4.35 19.41 -12.74
N PRO A 13 -3.83 18.71 -13.76
CA PRO A 13 -2.43 18.31 -13.80
C PRO A 13 -1.48 19.50 -13.68
N ASP A 14 -0.44 19.37 -12.85
CA ASP A 14 0.57 20.40 -12.58
C ASP A 14 1.97 19.86 -12.90
N GLY A 15 2.17 19.45 -14.15
CA GLY A 15 3.41 18.87 -14.65
C GLY A 15 3.28 17.41 -15.10
N GLY A 16 4.43 16.79 -15.35
CA GLY A 16 4.52 15.41 -15.86
C GLY A 16 4.37 14.34 -14.77
N PRO A 17 3.90 13.13 -15.12
CA PRO A 17 3.81 12.03 -14.17
C PRO A 17 5.20 11.49 -13.79
N ILE A 18 5.36 11.15 -12.52
CA ILE A 18 6.51 10.40 -12.00
C ILE A 18 6.10 8.93 -11.87
N LEU A 19 6.66 8.08 -12.71
CA LEU A 19 6.38 6.66 -12.71
C LEU A 19 7.26 5.92 -11.69
N THR A 20 6.67 4.95 -11.01
CA THR A 20 7.36 4.08 -10.05
C THR A 20 7.14 2.62 -10.44
N ALA A 21 7.91 1.70 -9.86
CA ALA A 21 7.76 0.27 -10.12
C ALA A 21 6.35 -0.30 -9.81
N CYS A 22 5.52 0.44 -9.09
CA CYS A 22 4.24 -0.03 -8.55
C CYS A 22 3.07 0.93 -8.81
N GLY A 23 3.23 1.85 -9.76
CA GLY A 23 2.22 2.83 -10.12
C GLY A 23 2.85 4.16 -10.50
N GLY A 24 2.23 5.27 -10.09
CA GLY A 24 2.80 6.58 -10.34
C GLY A 24 2.20 7.66 -9.46
N VAL A 25 2.91 8.77 -9.39
CA VAL A 25 2.43 9.99 -8.77
C VAL A 25 2.36 11.10 -9.81
N LEU A 26 1.31 11.90 -9.76
CA LEU A 26 1.11 13.03 -10.64
C LEU A 26 0.94 14.29 -9.79
N PRO A 27 1.86 15.25 -9.87
CA PRO A 27 1.64 16.58 -9.32
C PRO A 27 0.38 17.19 -9.96
N ASN A 28 -0.49 17.76 -9.14
CA ASN A 28 -1.74 18.37 -9.59
C ASN A 28 -2.12 19.51 -8.67
N ALA A 29 -3.08 20.31 -9.11
CA ALA A 29 -3.78 21.27 -8.28
C ALA A 29 -5.16 20.72 -7.89
N TRP A 30 -5.48 20.79 -6.60
CA TRP A 30 -6.82 20.55 -6.07
C TRP A 30 -7.32 21.82 -5.41
N HIS A 31 -8.43 22.38 -5.91
CA HIS A 31 -8.94 23.70 -5.46
C HIS A 31 -7.85 24.79 -5.43
N ALA A 32 -7.06 24.89 -6.50
CA ALA A 32 -5.93 25.81 -6.65
C ALA A 32 -4.80 25.65 -5.62
N ARG A 33 -4.75 24.53 -4.89
CA ARG A 33 -3.65 24.18 -3.99
C ARG A 33 -2.79 23.08 -4.59
N PRO A 34 -1.45 23.18 -4.52
CA PRO A 34 -0.55 22.11 -4.92
C PRO A 34 -0.86 20.82 -4.15
N ALA A 35 -0.97 19.72 -4.88
CA ALA A 35 -1.27 18.39 -4.37
C ALA A 35 -0.56 17.33 -5.23
N MET A 36 -0.66 16.06 -4.81
CA MET A 36 -0.08 14.93 -5.52
C MET A 36 -1.03 13.74 -5.52
N LEU A 37 -1.42 13.31 -6.71
CA LEU A 37 -2.28 12.15 -6.92
C LEU A 37 -1.40 10.92 -7.03
N LYS A 38 -1.54 9.99 -6.09
CA LYS A 38 -0.82 8.72 -6.09
C LYS A 38 -1.75 7.59 -6.51
N ILE A 39 -1.42 6.90 -7.59
CA ILE A 39 -2.13 5.71 -8.05
C ILE A 39 -1.22 4.50 -7.92
N ALA A 40 -1.74 3.49 -7.25
CA ALA A 40 -1.17 2.16 -7.16
C ALA A 40 -1.66 1.31 -8.34
N THR A 41 -0.76 0.63 -9.05
CA THR A 41 -1.14 -0.31 -10.14
C THR A 41 -0.71 -1.74 -9.89
N CYS A 42 -0.02 -1.98 -8.78
CA CYS A 42 0.35 -3.30 -8.32
C CYS A 42 -0.50 -3.69 -7.12
N ASP A 43 -0.92 -4.94 -7.09
CA ASP A 43 -1.49 -5.58 -5.91
C ASP A 43 -0.45 -5.65 -4.78
N GLU A 44 -0.94 -5.74 -3.55
CA GLU A 44 -0.19 -5.92 -2.31
C GLU A 44 0.90 -7.00 -2.44
N ALA A 45 0.61 -8.13 -3.09
CA ALA A 45 1.59 -9.21 -3.27
C ALA A 45 2.84 -8.76 -4.05
N ARG A 46 2.64 -7.99 -5.13
CA ARG A 46 3.75 -7.47 -5.94
C ARG A 46 4.54 -6.39 -5.20
N ARG A 47 3.91 -5.62 -4.30
CA ARG A 47 4.62 -4.67 -3.43
C ARG A 47 5.54 -5.39 -2.45
N VAL A 48 5.06 -6.46 -1.82
CA VAL A 48 5.86 -7.24 -0.88
C VAL A 48 7.08 -7.83 -1.58
N MET A 49 6.92 -8.36 -2.80
CA MET A 49 8.06 -8.83 -3.61
C MET A 49 9.08 -7.74 -3.90
N LEU A 50 8.64 -6.53 -4.26
CA LEU A 50 9.54 -5.40 -4.52
C LEU A 50 10.31 -4.98 -3.26
N VAL A 51 9.64 -4.93 -2.11
CA VAL A 51 10.27 -4.63 -0.82
C VAL A 51 11.27 -5.73 -0.45
N ALA A 52 10.90 -7.01 -0.58
CA ALA A 52 11.80 -8.14 -0.33
C ALA A 52 13.07 -8.03 -1.18
N ASN A 53 12.92 -7.77 -2.48
CA ASN A 53 14.04 -7.63 -3.40
C ASN A 53 14.93 -6.42 -3.05
N ALA A 54 14.32 -5.25 -2.82
CA ALA A 54 15.06 -4.03 -2.47
C ALA A 54 15.79 -4.15 -1.13
N ALA A 55 15.21 -4.86 -0.15
CA ALA A 55 15.81 -5.11 1.16
C ALA A 55 16.75 -6.33 1.19
N GLN A 56 16.90 -7.05 0.06
CA GLN A 56 17.61 -8.34 -0.03
C GLN A 56 17.17 -9.36 1.03
N LEU A 57 15.86 -9.43 1.27
CA LEU A 57 15.24 -10.36 2.21
C LEU A 57 14.56 -11.50 1.46
N ASP A 58 14.64 -12.70 2.04
CA ASP A 58 13.84 -13.83 1.60
C ASP A 58 12.33 -13.51 1.74
N LEU A 59 11.56 -13.77 0.68
CA LEU A 59 10.15 -13.41 0.60
C LEU A 59 9.32 -14.14 1.67
N ARG A 60 9.60 -15.42 1.91
CA ARG A 60 8.88 -16.23 2.89
C ARG A 60 9.14 -15.71 4.30
N ARG A 61 10.40 -15.37 4.62
CA ARG A 61 10.77 -14.77 5.89
C ARG A 61 10.11 -13.40 6.10
N LEU A 62 10.06 -12.56 5.06
CA LEU A 62 9.38 -11.28 5.13
C LEU A 62 7.87 -11.46 5.40
N LEU A 63 7.21 -12.40 4.71
CA LEU A 63 5.79 -12.70 4.92
C LEU A 63 5.52 -13.23 6.34
N GLN A 64 6.39 -14.09 6.88
CA GLN A 64 6.29 -14.55 8.27
C GLN A 64 6.42 -13.41 9.26
N TRP A 65 7.32 -12.46 9.00
CA TRP A 65 7.45 -11.25 9.83
C TRP A 65 6.22 -10.35 9.74
N ILE A 66 5.66 -10.15 8.54
CA ILE A 66 4.42 -9.38 8.36
C ILE A 66 3.28 -10.05 9.14
N LEU A 67 3.14 -11.37 9.05
CA LEU A 67 2.11 -12.12 9.79
C LEU A 67 2.27 -11.98 11.30
N ALA A 68 3.49 -12.19 11.82
CA ALA A 68 3.77 -12.07 13.25
C ALA A 68 3.52 -10.65 13.78
N TRP A 69 3.99 -9.64 13.05
CA TRP A 69 3.77 -8.23 13.38
C TRP A 69 2.29 -7.85 13.35
N ALA A 70 1.54 -8.34 12.35
CA ALA A 70 0.12 -8.07 12.22
C ALA A 70 -0.67 -8.68 13.39
N GLY A 71 -0.34 -9.92 13.77
CA GLY A 71 -0.93 -10.59 14.94
C GLY A 71 -0.65 -9.85 16.25
N LEU A 72 0.61 -9.50 16.52
CA LEU A 72 1.00 -8.76 17.73
C LEU A 72 0.36 -7.37 17.79
N SER A 73 0.29 -6.66 16.67
CA SER A 73 -0.37 -5.36 16.70
C SER A 73 -1.88 -5.46 16.82
N ALA A 74 -2.49 -6.53 16.30
CA ALA A 74 -3.92 -6.77 16.47
C ALA A 74 -4.23 -7.00 17.95
N SER A 75 -3.39 -7.72 18.70
CA SER A 75 -3.60 -7.91 20.15
C SER A 75 -3.55 -6.58 20.91
N TRP A 76 -2.58 -5.71 20.62
CA TRP A 76 -2.52 -4.39 21.26
C TRP A 76 -3.71 -3.49 20.91
N LEU A 77 -4.19 -3.52 19.66
CA LEU A 77 -5.37 -2.76 19.27
C LEU A 77 -6.63 -3.24 20.01
N MET A 78 -6.79 -4.56 20.17
CA MET A 78 -7.91 -5.12 20.93
C MET A 78 -7.83 -4.73 22.42
N GLU A 79 -6.63 -4.73 23.01
CA GLU A 79 -6.40 -4.27 24.39
C GLU A 79 -6.78 -2.80 24.57
N ASP A 80 -6.50 -1.96 23.56
CA ASP A 80 -6.83 -0.54 23.54
C ASP A 80 -8.27 -0.23 23.07
N GLU A 81 -9.14 -1.25 22.94
CA GLU A 81 -10.53 -1.12 22.42
C GLU A 81 -10.61 -0.49 21.01
N GLN A 82 -9.53 -0.58 20.22
CA GLN A 82 -9.45 -0.12 18.84
C GLN A 82 -9.76 -1.26 17.86
N SER A 83 -10.29 -0.91 16.68
CA SER A 83 -10.54 -1.92 15.63
C SER A 83 -9.22 -2.53 15.12
N PRO A 84 -9.07 -3.88 15.15
CA PRO A 84 -7.92 -4.58 14.60
C PRO A 84 -8.11 -4.94 13.11
N ASP A 85 -9.21 -4.55 12.47
CA ASP A 85 -9.63 -5.09 11.16
C ASP A 85 -8.56 -4.97 10.09
N THR A 86 -7.89 -3.82 10.03
CA THR A 86 -6.78 -3.60 9.08
C THR A 86 -5.62 -4.56 9.36
N ARG A 87 -5.28 -4.81 10.64
CA ARG A 87 -4.20 -5.75 11.00
C ARG A 87 -4.58 -7.19 10.68
N LEU A 88 -5.84 -7.57 10.93
CA LEU A 88 -6.34 -8.91 10.60
C LEU A 88 -6.39 -9.14 9.08
N GLN A 89 -6.75 -8.13 8.29
CA GLN A 89 -6.69 -8.21 6.82
C GLN A 89 -5.25 -8.40 6.34
N VAL A 90 -4.28 -7.65 6.89
CA VAL A 90 -2.86 -7.84 6.56
C VAL A 90 -2.37 -9.24 6.95
N ALA A 91 -2.75 -9.74 8.13
CA ALA A 91 -2.42 -11.10 8.57
C ALA A 91 -2.99 -12.16 7.62
N ALA A 92 -4.25 -12.01 7.20
CA ALA A 92 -4.90 -12.92 6.26
C ALA A 92 -4.19 -12.94 4.90
N LEU A 93 -3.87 -11.78 4.33
CA LEU A 93 -3.13 -11.68 3.08
C LEU A 93 -1.75 -12.36 3.17
N ALA A 94 -1.03 -12.15 4.29
CA ALA A 94 0.27 -12.78 4.51
C ALA A 94 0.15 -14.31 4.68
N ALA A 95 -0.86 -14.80 5.40
CA ALA A 95 -1.11 -16.23 5.58
C ALA A 95 -1.46 -16.92 4.25
N THR A 96 -2.35 -16.31 3.45
CA THR A 96 -2.68 -16.81 2.10
C THR A 96 -1.43 -16.87 1.21
N ALA A 97 -0.58 -15.85 1.23
CA ALA A 97 0.67 -15.83 0.46
C ALA A 97 1.70 -16.88 0.95
N LEU A 98 1.64 -17.31 2.21
CA LEU A 98 2.46 -18.39 2.77
C LEU A 98 1.90 -19.80 2.48
N GLY A 99 0.66 -19.90 2.01
CA GLY A 99 -0.06 -21.17 1.84
C GLY A 99 -0.47 -21.81 3.18
N ALA A 100 -0.75 -20.99 4.19
CA ALA A 100 -1.19 -21.41 5.52
C ALA A 100 -2.73 -21.48 5.63
#